data_AF-A0A536ZHF1-F1
#
_entry.id   AF-A0A536ZHF1-F1
#
_cell.length_a   1.000
_cell.length_b   1.000
_cell.length_c   1.000
_cell.angle_alpha   90.00
_cell.angle_beta   90.00
_cell.angle_gamma   90.00
#
_symmetry.space_group_name_H-M   'P 1'
#
loop_
_entity.id
_entity.type
_entity.pdbx_description
1 polymer ?
#
loop_
_entity_poly.entity_id
_entity_poly.type
_entity_poly.pdbx_seq_one_letter_code
_entity_poly.pdbx_strand_id
1 'polypeptide(L)'
;ENLRLALDAFARLDVKAAAQVISNDEAIDAAFLANLRQLISYMMEDPRTISPALEIVFIAKSIERIGDHAKNIAEDVVHVVKGKDVRHATAEQIRAEVAE
;
A
#
# COMPACT_ATOMS: atom_id res chain seq x y z
N GLU A 1 -3.94 8.38 -4.75
CA GLU A 1 -3.47 7.96 -6.08
C GLU A 1 -3.52 6.44 -6.28
N ASN A 2 -2.89 5.63 -5.42
CA ASN A 2 -2.93 4.16 -5.54
C ASN A 2 -4.34 3.58 -5.68
N LEU A 3 -5.31 4.01 -4.86
CA LEU A 3 -6.70 3.54 -4.99
C LEU A 3 -7.30 3.85 -6.36
N ARG A 4 -7.07 5.05 -6.88
CA ARG A 4 -7.56 5.44 -8.21
C ARG A 4 -6.94 4.55 -9.29
N LEU A 5 -5.62 4.35 -9.23
CA LEU A 5 -4.89 3.51 -10.17
C LEU A 5 -5.35 2.04 -10.10
N ALA A 6 -5.63 1.51 -8.91
CA ALA A 6 -6.16 0.16 -8.73
C ALA A 6 -7.54 -0.01 -9.35
N LEU A 7 -8.43 0.98 -9.17
CA LEU A 7 -9.76 0.96 -9.77
C LEU A 7 -9.69 1.10 -11.30
N ASP A 8 -8.79 1.95 -11.82
CA ASP A 8 -8.56 2.06 -13.27
C ASP A 8 -8.00 0.77 -13.86
N ALA A 9 -7.03 0.14 -13.17
CA ALA A 9 -6.46 -1.15 -13.54
C ALA A 9 -7.55 -2.23 -13.59
N PHE A 10 -8.43 -2.26 -12.58
CA PHE A 10 -9.53 -3.20 -12.53
C PHE A 10 -10.54 -2.97 -13.66
N ALA A 11 -10.98 -1.74 -13.88
CA ALA A 11 -11.95 -1.40 -14.92
C ALA A 11 -11.47 -1.75 -16.34
N ARG A 12 -10.15 -1.76 -16.56
CA ARG A 12 -9.52 -2.01 -17.87
C ARG A 12 -8.82 -3.36 -17.97
N LEU A 13 -8.81 -4.14 -16.90
CA LEU A 13 -7.98 -5.35 -16.75
C LEU A 13 -6.50 -5.09 -17.10
N ASP A 14 -5.99 -3.91 -16.71
CA ASP A 14 -4.63 -3.49 -16.99
C ASP A 14 -3.67 -4.04 -15.92
N VAL A 15 -3.05 -5.16 -16.25
CA VAL A 15 -2.09 -5.86 -15.38
C VAL A 15 -0.84 -5.03 -15.11
N LYS A 16 -0.44 -4.14 -16.04
CA LYS A 16 0.74 -3.26 -15.84
C LYS A 16 0.43 -2.19 -14.80
N ALA A 17 -0.75 -1.58 -14.88
CA ALA A 17 -1.23 -0.64 -13.88
C ALA A 17 -1.38 -1.33 -12.50
N ALA A 18 -1.88 -2.56 -12.47
CA ALA A 18 -1.98 -3.34 -11.23
C ALA A 18 -0.60 -3.60 -10.59
N ALA A 19 0.40 -4.05 -11.36
CA ALA A 19 1.75 -4.26 -10.86
C ALA A 19 2.41 -2.98 -10.31
N GLN A 20 2.06 -1.82 -10.88
CA GLN A 20 2.50 -0.53 -10.36
C GLN A 20 1.90 -0.21 -8.99
N VAL A 21 0.61 -0.48 -8.78
CA VAL A 21 -0.05 -0.30 -7.47
C VAL A 21 0.65 -1.14 -6.41
N ILE A 22 0.91 -2.42 -6.71
CA ILE A 22 1.57 -3.36 -5.79
C ILE A 22 2.98 -2.86 -5.43
N SER A 23 3.74 -2.37 -6.43
CA SER A 23 5.09 -1.82 -6.20
C SER A 23 5.06 -0.53 -5.35
N ASN A 24 4.01 0.27 -5.46
CA ASN A 24 3.90 1.54 -4.72
C ASN A 24 3.54 1.32 -3.24
N ASP A 25 2.90 0.21 -2.91
CA ASP A 25 2.39 -0.07 -1.56
C ASP A 25 3.52 -0.22 -0.53
N GLU A 26 4.65 -0.83 -0.91
CA GLU A 26 5.85 -0.94 -0.05
C GLU A 26 6.35 0.42 0.46
N ALA A 27 6.24 1.47 -0.36
CA ALA A 27 6.63 2.82 0.03
C ALA A 27 5.66 3.43 1.05
N ILE A 28 4.37 3.09 1.00
CA ILE A 28 3.35 3.54 1.95
C ILE A 28 3.62 2.92 3.32
N ASP A 29 3.89 1.61 3.38
CA ASP A 29 4.24 0.89 4.60
C ASP A 29 5.51 1.46 5.25
N ALA A 30 6.56 1.67 4.44
CA ALA A 30 7.81 2.26 4.92
C ALA A 30 7.59 3.68 5.48
N ALA A 31 6.78 4.50 4.81
CA ALA A 31 6.43 5.84 5.26
C ALA A 31 5.62 5.82 6.57
N PHE A 32 4.67 4.89 6.72
CA PHE A 32 3.92 4.71 7.96
C PHE A 32 4.86 4.41 9.14
N LEU A 33 5.78 3.45 8.97
CA LEU A 33 6.74 3.09 10.01
C LEU A 33 7.71 4.25 10.34
N ALA A 34 8.13 5.03 9.34
CA ALA A 34 8.96 6.21 9.55
C ALA A 34 8.22 7.28 10.36
N ASN A 35 6.98 7.60 9.99
CA ASN A 35 6.14 8.56 10.71
C ASN A 35 5.87 8.10 12.15
N LEU A 36 5.61 6.81 12.36
CA LEU A 36 5.39 6.26 13.69
C LEU A 36 6.61 6.49 14.61
N ARG A 37 7.84 6.25 14.12
CA ARG A 37 9.07 6.51 14.88
C ARG A 37 9.25 7.99 15.21
N GLN A 38 8.91 8.88 14.28
CA GLN A 38 8.96 10.32 14.52
C GLN A 38 7.94 10.75 15.59
N LEU A 39 6.71 10.25 15.50
CA LEU A 39 5.67 10.53 16.49
C LEU A 39 6.05 10.04 17.88
N ILE A 40 6.65 8.85 17.99
CA ILE A 40 7.20 8.35 19.27
C ILE A 40 8.26 9.31 19.83
N SER A 41 9.13 9.84 18.97
CA SER A 41 10.17 10.79 19.39
C SER A 41 9.55 12.08 19.96
N TYR A 42 8.50 12.61 19.32
CA TYR A 42 7.77 13.78 19.83
C TYR A 42 7.06 13.50 21.16
N MET A 43 6.46 12.32 21.32
CA MET A 43 5.84 11.90 22.59
C MET A 43 6.86 11.80 23.73
N MET A 44 8.10 11.35 23.43
CA MET A 44 9.19 11.26 24.40
C MET A 44 9.75 12.63 24.78
N GLU A 45 9.80 13.58 23.86
CA GLU A 45 10.28 14.94 24.09
C GLU A 45 9.28 15.77 24.93
N ASP A 46 7.98 15.65 24.64
CA ASP A 46 6.91 16.29 25.42
C ASP A 46 5.71 15.36 25.61
N PRO A 47 5.51 14.78 26.80
CA PRO A 47 4.38 13.89 27.09
C PRO A 47 2.99 14.51 26.87
N ARG A 48 2.86 15.84 26.83
CA ARG A 48 1.58 16.51 26.53
C ARG A 48 1.15 16.28 25.07
N THR A 49 2.07 15.86 24.21
CA THR A 49 1.81 15.57 22.79
C THR A 49 1.29 14.16 22.54
N ILE A 50 1.21 13.29 23.56
CA ILE A 50 0.79 11.89 23.40
C ILE A 50 -0.58 11.77 22.74
N SER A 51 -1.61 12.43 23.28
CA SER A 51 -2.96 12.35 22.72
C SER A 51 -3.04 12.83 21.26
N PRO A 52 -2.57 14.03 20.88
CA PRO A 52 -2.62 14.46 19.47
C PRO A 52 -1.74 13.60 18.55
N ALA A 53 -0.60 13.08 19.02
CA ALA A 53 0.23 12.20 18.22
C ALA A 53 -0.43 10.83 17.99
N LEU A 54 -1.20 10.30 18.95
CA LEU A 54 -2.01 9.09 18.74
C LEU A 54 -3.11 9.28 17.69
N GLU A 55 -3.79 10.43 17.68
CA GLU A 55 -4.77 10.76 16.63
C GLU A 55 -4.12 10.72 15.23
N ILE A 56 -2.90 11.27 15.10
CA ILE A 56 -2.14 11.22 13.85
C ILE A 56 -1.77 9.77 13.48
N VAL A 57 -1.38 8.93 14.45
CA VAL A 57 -1.12 7.51 14.20
C VAL A 57 -2.36 6.81 13.64
N PHE A 58 -3.55 7.07 14.18
CA PHE A 58 -4.79 6.46 13.67
C PHE A 58 -5.14 6.93 12.26
N ILE A 59 -4.94 8.21 11.95
CA ILE A 59 -5.09 8.74 10.59
C ILE A 59 -4.11 8.05 9.64
N ALA A 60 -2.82 7.99 10.01
CA ALA A 60 -1.78 7.37 9.20
C ALA A 60 -2.06 5.88 8.97
N LYS A 61 -2.53 5.16 9.99
CA LYS A 61 -2.91 3.75 9.86
C LYS A 61 -4.12 3.57 8.97
N SER A 62 -5.10 4.48 9.02
CA SER A 62 -6.26 4.44 8.12
C SER A 62 -5.84 4.62 6.66
N ILE A 63 -4.85 5.47 6.39
CA ILE A 63 -4.28 5.67 5.04
C ILE A 63 -3.53 4.41 4.56
N GLU A 64 -2.70 3.80 5.41
CA GLU A 64 -2.02 2.54 5.08
C GLU A 64 -3.02 1.43 4.73
N ARG A 65 -4.12 1.31 5.50
CA ARG A 65 -5.18 0.33 5.19
C ARG A 65 -5.87 0.58 3.84
N ILE A 66 -6.01 1.84 3.44
CA ILE A 66 -6.54 2.17 2.10
C ILE A 66 -5.54 1.74 1.02
N GLY A 67 -4.23 1.87 1.28
CA GLY A 67 -3.15 1.34 0.43
C GLY A 67 -3.25 -0.17 0.26
N ASP A 68 -3.31 -0.91 1.38
CA ASP A 68 -3.43 -2.38 1.39
C ASP A 68 -4.70 -2.85 0.63
N HIS A 69 -5.83 -2.18 0.82
CA HIS A 69 -7.03 -2.48 0.03
C HIS A 69 -6.86 -2.22 -1.47
N ALA A 70 -6.14 -1.17 -1.87
CA ALA A 70 -5.82 -0.91 -3.26
C ALA A 70 -4.88 -1.98 -3.85
N LYS A 71 -3.90 -2.45 -3.06
CA LYS A 71 -3.03 -3.57 -3.42
C LYS A 71 -3.80 -4.86 -3.62
N ASN A 72 -4.71 -5.21 -2.71
CA ASN A 72 -5.54 -6.42 -2.85
C ASN A 72 -6.36 -6.41 -4.14
N ILE A 73 -6.97 -5.26 -4.49
CA ILE A 73 -7.68 -5.10 -5.78
C ILE A 73 -6.72 -5.33 -6.95
N ALA A 74 -5.50 -4.83 -6.88
CA ALA A 74 -4.51 -5.01 -7.94
C ALA A 74 -4.05 -6.47 -8.07
N GLU A 75 -3.88 -7.18 -6.96
CA GLU A 75 -3.57 -8.61 -6.95
C GLU A 75 -4.69 -9.43 -7.60
N ASP A 76 -5.95 -9.09 -7.31
CA ASP A 76 -7.12 -9.72 -7.96
C ASP A 76 -7.13 -9.48 -9.48
N VAL A 77 -6.72 -8.30 -9.95
CA VAL A 77 -6.59 -8.03 -11.40
C VAL A 77 -5.55 -8.94 -12.03
N VAL A 78 -4.38 -9.09 -11.41
CA VAL A 78 -3.35 -10.01 -11.90
C VAL A 78 -3.89 -11.44 -11.93
N HIS A 79 -4.60 -11.86 -10.89
CA HIS A 79 -5.20 -13.18 -10.81
C HIS A 79 -6.22 -13.44 -11.92
N VAL A 80 -7.14 -12.51 -12.15
CA VAL A 80 -8.20 -12.63 -13.16
C VAL A 80 -7.61 -12.69 -14.59
N VAL A 81 -6.56 -11.92 -14.88
CA VAL A 81 -6.01 -11.84 -16.24
C VAL A 81 -4.97 -12.92 -16.53
N LYS A 82 -4.09 -13.23 -15.58
CA LYS A 82 -2.99 -14.19 -15.76
C LYS A 82 -3.31 -15.60 -15.24
N GLY A 83 -4.37 -15.75 -14.45
CA GLY A 83 -4.72 -17.03 -13.80
C GLY A 83 -3.73 -17.46 -12.71
N LYS A 84 -2.87 -16.54 -12.23
CA LYS A 84 -1.84 -16.82 -11.23
C LYS A 84 -2.18 -16.14 -9.91
N ASP A 85 -1.97 -16.84 -8.80
CA ASP A 85 -2.13 -16.26 -7.46
C ASP A 85 -0.84 -15.55 -7.04
N VAL A 86 -0.91 -14.24 -6.85
CA VAL A 86 0.25 -13.38 -6.57
C VAL A 86 0.24 -12.76 -5.17
N ARG A 87 -0.70 -13.15 -4.29
CA ARG A 87 -0.86 -12.59 -2.94
C ARG A 87 0.34 -12.77 -2.00
N HIS A 88 1.24 -13.68 -2.35
CA HIS A 88 2.48 -13.96 -1.62
C HIS A 88 3.73 -13.78 -2.49
N ALA A 89 3.57 -13.18 -3.66
CA ALA A 89 4.68 -12.91 -4.57
C ALA A 89 5.30 -11.55 -4.26
N THR A 90 6.61 -11.43 -4.44
CA THR A 90 7.31 -10.14 -4.35
C THR A 90 6.94 -9.26 -5.55
N ALA A 91 7.09 -7.94 -5.41
CA ALA A 91 6.88 -7.01 -6.52
C ALA A 91 7.73 -7.37 -7.76
N GLU A 92 8.93 -7.92 -7.55
CA GLU A 92 9.80 -8.41 -8.64
C GLU A 92 9.22 -9.63 -9.36
N GLN A 93 8.71 -10.61 -8.62
CA GLN A 93 8.05 -11.78 -9.20
C GLN A 93 6.82 -11.37 -10.01
N ILE A 94 6.02 -10.45 -9.48
CA ILE A 94 4.84 -9.93 -10.17
C ILE A 94 5.24 -9.20 -11.45
N ARG A 95 6.27 -8.35 -11.42
CA ARG A 95 6.76 -7.67 -12.62
C ARG A 95 7.23 -8.63 -13.70
N ALA A 96 7.90 -9.72 -13.35
CA ALA A 96 8.32 -10.75 -14.31
C ALA A 96 7.09 -11.40 -14.99
N GLU A 97 6.06 -11.71 -14.20
CA GLU A 97 4.81 -12.31 -14.68
C GLU A 97 3.97 -11.40 -15.59
N VAL A 98 4.05 -10.09 -15.37
CA VAL A 98 3.39 -9.09 -16.24
C VAL A 98 4.16 -8.88 -17.54
N ALA A 99 5.47 -9.14 -17.55
CA ALA A 99 6.33 -8.94 -18.72
C ALA A 99 6.26 -10.09 -19.74
N GLU A 100 5.92 -11.31 -19.31
CA GLU A 100 5.52 -12.44 -20.18
C GLU A 100 4.15 -12.19 -20.84
#